data_AF-A0A852W344-F1
#
_entry.id   AF-A0A852W344-F1
#
_cell.length_a   1.000
_cell.length_b   1.000
_cell.length_c   1.000
_cell.angle_alpha   90.00
_cell.angle_beta   90.00
_cell.angle_gamma   90.00
#
_symmetry.space_group_name_H-M   'P 1'
#
loop_
_entity.id
_entity.type
_entity.pdbx_description
1 polymer ?
#
loop_
_entity_poly.entity_id
_entity_poly.type
_entity_poly.pdbx_seq_one_letter_code
_entity_poly.pdbx_strand_id
1 'polypeptide(L)' 'MFDRLDDDTWFYPGHGDDSTLGAERPSIPEWRSRGW' A
#
# COMPACT_ATOMS: atom_id res chain seq x y z
N MET A 1 -1.94 -12.89 -3.68
CA MET A 1 -2.27 -12.71 -2.25
C MET A 1 -1.15 -11.88 -1.64
N PHE A 2 -1.42 -10.63 -1.25
CA PHE A 2 -0.45 -9.68 -0.68
C PHE A 2 -0.44 -9.81 0.85
N ASP A 3 -0.14 -11.00 1.35
CA ASP A 3 -0.29 -11.34 2.77
C ASP A 3 1.02 -11.84 3.39
N ARG A 4 2.14 -11.59 2.71
CA ARG A 4 3.46 -11.97 3.24
C ARG A 4 4.00 -10.96 4.26
N LEU A 5 3.41 -9.77 4.32
CA LEU A 5 3.87 -8.66 5.15
C LEU A 5 2.69 -8.12 5.95
N ASP A 6 2.91 -7.85 7.23
CA ASP A 6 1.92 -7.32 8.17
C ASP A 6 1.55 -5.87 7.86
N ASP A 7 0.39 -5.43 8.37
CA ASP A 7 -0.13 -4.06 8.21
C ASP A 7 0.81 -2.99 8.79
N ASP A 8 1.60 -3.31 9.83
CA ASP A 8 2.61 -2.43 10.42
C ASP A 8 3.91 -2.34 9.62
N THR A 9 4.00 -3.04 8.48
CA THR A 9 5.19 -3.01 7.64
C THR A 9 5.34 -1.64 6.97
N TRP A 10 6.43 -0.96 7.28
CA TRP A 10 6.80 0.31 6.66
C TRP A 10 7.33 0.11 5.23
N PHE A 11 7.01 1.06 4.36
CA PHE A 11 7.63 1.20 3.05
C PHE A 11 7.95 2.68 2.76
N TYR A 12 8.96 2.90 1.94
CA TYR A 12 9.54 4.22 1.65
C TYR A 12 9.44 4.47 0.13
N PRO A 13 8.42 5.19 -0.34
CA PRO A 13 8.23 5.41 -1.77
C PRO A 13 9.27 6.39 -2.33
N GLY A 14 9.51 6.33 -3.64
CA GLY A 14 10.41 7.27 -4.32
C GLY A 14 9.89 8.71 -4.38
N HIS A 15 8.62 8.93 -4.04
CA HIS A 15 7.96 10.22 -3.95
C HIS A 15 6.77 10.13 -2.97
N GLY A 16 6.45 11.21 -2.26
CA GLY A 16 5.40 11.25 -1.24
C GLY A 16 5.96 10.98 0.17
N ASP A 17 5.07 10.81 1.13
CA ASP A 17 5.41 10.48 2.51
C ASP A 17 5.58 8.97 2.72
N ASP A 18 6.38 8.62 3.72
CA ASP A 18 6.52 7.24 4.18
C ASP A 18 5.19 6.74 4.77
N SER A 19 4.86 5.47 4.51
CA SER A 19 3.60 4.89 4.96
C SER A 19 3.77 3.42 5.32
N THR A 20 2.73 2.81 5.87
CA THR A 20 2.67 1.38 6.16
C THR A 20 1.72 0.68 5.19
N LEU A 21 1.93 -0.63 4.99
CA LEU A 21 1.05 -1.42 4.12
C LEU A 21 -0.41 -1.36 4.58
N GLY A 22 -0.66 -1.32 5.88
CA GLY A 22 -2.02 -1.24 6.42
C GLY A 22 -2.70 0.09 6.20
N ALA A 23 -1.95 1.19 6.22
CA ALA A 23 -2.49 2.51 5.90
C ALA A 23 -2.97 2.59 4.43
N GLU A 24 -2.25 1.94 3.50
CA GLU A 24 -2.56 1.99 2.07
C GLU A 24 -3.44 0.85 1.54
N ARG A 25 -3.63 -0.24 2.29
CA ARG A 25 -4.48 -1.38 1.87
C ARG A 25 -5.90 -0.98 1.43
N PRO A 26 -6.59 -0.04 2.09
CA PRO A 26 -7.91 0.44 1.64
C PRO A 26 -7.89 1.08 0.25
N SER A 27 -6.73 1.52 -0.24
CA SER A 27 -6.55 2.16 -1.55
C SER A 27 -6.47 1.16 -2.71
N ILE A 28 -6.25 -0.13 -2.45
CA ILE A 28 -6.11 -1.17 -3.48
C ILE A 28 -7.30 -1.25 -4.45
N PRO A 29 -8.57 -1.16 -4.03
CA PRO A 29 -9.71 -1.15 -4.95
C PRO A 29 -9.67 0.02 -5.92
N GLU A 30 -9.27 1.21 -5.46
CA GLU A 30 -9.15 2.40 -6.30
C GLU A 30 -8.05 2.21 -7.34
N TRP A 31 -6.87 1.76 -6.93
CA TRP A 31 -5.74 1.53 -7.82
C TRP A 31 -6.07 0.51 -8.91
N ARG A 32 -6.75 -0.59 -8.55
CA ARG A 32 -7.23 -1.57 -9.52
C ARG A 32 -8.22 -0.98 -10.52
N SER A 33 -9.13 -0.10 -10.06
CA SER A 33 -10.07 0.59 -10.96
C SER A 33 -9.34 1.54 -11.92
N ARG A 34 -8.19 2.06 -11.53
CA ARG A 34 -7.35 2.96 -12.33
C ARG A 34 -6.38 2.22 -13.25
N GLY A 35 -6.33 0.89 -13.17
CA GLY A 35 -5.41 0.06 -13.96
C GLY A 35 -3.95 0.23 -13.56
N TRP A 36 -3.70 0.66 -12.33
CA TRP A 36 -2.37 0.59 -11.72
C TRP A 36 -2.00 -0.85 -11.37
#